data_AF-A0A7S0HCD1-F1
#
_entry.id   AF-A0A7S0HCD1-F1
#
_cell.length_a   1.000
_cell.length_b   1.000
_cell.length_c   1.000
_cell.angle_alpha   90.00
_cell.angle_beta   90.00
_cell.angle_gamma   90.00
#
_symmetry.space_group_name_H-M   'P 1'
#
loop_
_entity.id
_entity.type
_entity.pdbx_description
1 polymer ?
#
loop_
_entity_poly.entity_id
_entity_poly.type
_entity_poly.pdbx_seq_one_letter_code
_entity_poly.pdbx_strand_id
1 'polypeptide(L)'
;GGEGGKGGEGGGAESSTRARQVFQLRQMAEQEATPSSEDLFCLLISTRGLHDLRAINPYVSEEGARQLLDMAVTIIMHASRVGQTNRSLSEARGLLKLLHRAASGPDGATEAMLDETASALALKQQTLAEQLLARRQYVAERPAGGGGGDEDGDGGEDDGGGGTAAPAAAEAGGGGGGGDGGGLRLWYDPRFLLFEFVHNLVLREAQVALIREFVNAVRTKRPLVKQMLMGGGKTTVVGPMLALMLADGNTLVVQTMPQALLEQSKATLRATFSAIMRKRVFTLVFERSSELGWETVEKLHSARHNRGVVLCTGSTIKALQLKL
;
A
#
# COMPACT_ATOMS: atom_id res chain seq x y z
N GLY A 1 12.60 53.27 42.89
CA GLY A 1 11.80 53.28 41.65
C GLY A 1 12.30 52.17 40.79
N GLY A 2 11.45 51.18 40.51
CA GLY A 2 11.79 50.05 39.67
C GLY A 2 11.62 50.39 38.19
N GLU A 3 12.51 49.87 37.37
CA GLU A 3 12.28 49.66 35.94
C GLU A 3 12.77 48.26 35.59
N GLY A 4 11.80 47.36 35.44
CA GLY A 4 12.00 46.00 34.95
C GLY A 4 11.61 45.91 33.48
N GLY A 5 12.51 45.29 32.71
CA GLY A 5 12.22 44.34 31.63
C GLY A 5 11.18 44.70 30.56
N LYS A 6 11.65 45.11 29.38
CA LYS A 6 11.00 44.86 28.07
C LYS A 6 12.08 44.82 26.99
N GLY A 7 12.53 43.63 26.60
CA GLY A 7 13.55 43.50 25.54
C GLY A 7 13.80 42.09 25.01
N GLY A 8 12.89 41.13 25.21
CA GLY A 8 13.17 39.71 24.95
C GLY A 8 12.49 39.08 23.72
N GLU A 9 11.34 39.59 23.26
CA GLU A 9 10.48 38.78 22.37
C GLU A 9 10.66 39.05 20.86
N GLY A 10 11.32 40.14 20.44
CA GLY A 10 11.46 40.50 19.03
C GLY A 10 12.56 39.75 18.26
N GLY A 11 13.69 39.42 18.92
CA GLY A 11 14.88 38.87 18.23
C GLY A 11 14.76 37.41 17.79
N GLY A 12 13.94 36.61 18.48
CA GLY A 12 13.77 35.18 18.18
C GLY A 12 12.98 34.92 16.90
N ALA A 13 11.90 35.67 16.67
CA ALA A 13 11.06 35.53 15.49
C ALA A 13 11.78 35.99 14.20
N GLU A 14 12.57 37.07 14.29
CA GLU A 14 13.35 37.60 13.18
C GLU A 14 14.51 36.66 12.79
N SER A 15 15.19 36.07 13.78
CA SER A 15 16.22 35.05 13.57
C SER A 15 15.65 33.77 12.94
N SER A 16 14.45 33.33 13.37
CA SER A 16 13.76 32.16 12.80
C SER A 16 13.35 32.40 11.34
N THR A 17 12.84 33.59 11.04
CA THR A 17 12.47 34.00 9.68
C THR A 17 13.67 34.00 8.74
N ARG A 18 14.80 34.56 9.20
CA ARG A 18 16.06 34.55 8.45
C ARG A 18 16.57 33.13 8.20
N ALA A 19 16.50 32.26 9.19
CA ALA A 19 16.91 30.85 9.04
C ALA A 19 16.08 30.12 7.99
N ARG A 20 14.75 30.34 7.97
CA ARG A 20 13.84 29.80 6.95
C ARG A 20 14.16 30.31 5.55
N GLN A 21 14.46 31.60 5.40
CA GLN A 21 14.87 32.19 4.11
C GLN A 21 16.19 31.60 3.61
N VAL A 22 17.18 31.43 4.49
CA VAL A 22 18.45 30.78 4.14
C VAL A 22 18.22 29.33 3.69
N PHE A 23 17.35 28.60 4.37
CA PHE A 23 16.98 27.24 3.97
C PHE A 23 16.33 27.20 2.57
N GLN A 24 15.40 28.11 2.27
CA GLN A 24 14.79 28.22 0.94
C GLN A 24 15.82 28.54 -0.16
N LEU A 25 16.77 29.44 0.12
CA LEU A 25 17.86 29.75 -0.81
C LEU A 25 18.76 28.53 -1.06
N ARG A 26 19.03 27.74 -0.02
CA ARG A 26 19.78 26.49 -0.16
C ARG A 26 19.03 25.43 -0.96
N GLN A 27 17.70 25.33 -0.81
CA GLN A 27 16.88 24.47 -1.67
C GLN A 27 16.97 24.90 -3.13
N MET A 28 16.90 26.21 -3.42
CA MET A 28 17.07 26.73 -4.78
C MET A 28 18.48 26.49 -5.34
N ALA A 29 19.48 26.44 -4.47
CA ALA A 29 20.86 26.11 -4.83
C ALA A 29 21.16 24.59 -4.82
N GLU A 30 20.14 23.73 -4.68
CA GLU A 30 20.26 22.26 -4.61
C GLU A 30 21.14 21.75 -3.45
N GLN A 31 21.35 22.58 -2.43
CA GLN A 31 22.12 22.24 -1.22
C GLN A 31 21.27 21.60 -0.12
N GLU A 32 19.95 21.69 -0.24
CA GLU A 32 18.99 21.07 0.67
C GLU A 32 17.94 20.30 -0.16
N ALA A 33 17.47 19.18 0.38
CA ALA A 33 16.52 18.34 -0.34
C ALA A 33 15.16 19.04 -0.53
N THR A 34 14.59 18.88 -1.71
CA THR A 34 13.20 19.25 -2.02
C THR A 34 12.40 17.96 -2.25
N PRO A 35 11.44 17.62 -1.37
CA PRO A 35 10.70 16.38 -1.51
C PRO A 35 9.82 16.44 -2.75
N SER A 36 9.95 15.44 -3.62
CA SER A 36 9.04 15.27 -4.75
C SER A 36 7.70 14.71 -4.28
N SER A 37 6.66 14.77 -5.12
CA SER A 37 5.39 14.10 -4.83
C SER A 37 5.56 12.58 -4.64
N GLU A 38 6.50 11.96 -5.36
CA GLU A 38 6.80 10.53 -5.21
C GLU A 38 7.40 10.23 -3.84
N ASP A 39 8.24 11.11 -3.30
CA ASP A 39 8.80 10.95 -1.96
C ASP A 39 7.70 11.07 -0.91
N LEU A 40 6.77 12.01 -1.06
CA LEU A 40 5.58 12.10 -0.18
C LEU A 40 4.75 10.82 -0.23
N PHE A 41 4.55 10.24 -1.41
CA PHE A 41 3.84 8.96 -1.55
C PHE A 41 4.60 7.79 -0.91
N CYS A 42 5.94 7.79 -0.98
CA CYS A 42 6.77 6.81 -0.26
C CYS A 42 6.66 6.96 1.26
N LEU A 43 6.58 8.20 1.76
CA LEU A 43 6.47 8.47 3.19
C LEU A 43 5.16 7.95 3.79
N LEU A 44 4.09 7.83 3.00
CA LEU A 44 2.82 7.23 3.44
C LEU A 44 2.94 5.77 3.89
N ILE A 45 3.89 5.02 3.34
CA ILE A 45 4.14 3.62 3.71
C ILE A 45 5.34 3.46 4.67
N SER A 46 5.96 4.56 5.08
CA SER A 46 7.05 4.57 6.06
C SER A 46 6.49 4.59 7.48
N THR A 47 7.02 3.73 8.34
CA THR A 47 6.73 3.74 9.78
C THR A 47 7.24 5.00 10.49
N ARG A 48 8.11 5.78 9.84
CA ARG A 48 8.65 7.06 10.34
C ARG A 48 8.36 8.22 9.40
N GLY A 49 7.35 8.10 8.53
CA GLY A 49 7.10 9.08 7.47
C GLY A 49 7.00 10.54 7.97
N LEU A 50 6.33 10.75 9.11
CA LEU A 50 6.20 12.08 9.72
C LEU A 50 7.55 12.65 10.20
N HIS A 51 8.36 11.81 10.86
CA HIS A 51 9.70 12.17 11.32
C HIS A 51 10.63 12.44 10.14
N ASP A 52 10.63 11.56 9.14
CA ASP A 52 11.48 11.66 7.95
C ASP A 52 11.13 12.93 7.14
N LEU A 53 9.85 13.30 7.03
CA LEU A 53 9.42 14.54 6.38
C LEU A 53 9.95 15.79 7.10
N ARG A 54 9.91 15.78 8.44
CA ARG A 54 10.43 16.89 9.26
C ARG A 54 11.95 16.93 9.28
N ALA A 55 12.63 15.80 9.09
CA ALA A 55 14.07 15.76 8.91
C ALA A 55 14.49 16.40 7.57
N ILE A 56 13.70 16.19 6.52
CA ILE A 56 13.90 16.86 5.21
C ILE A 56 13.61 18.37 5.30
N ASN A 57 12.58 18.76 6.05
CA ASN A 57 12.24 20.17 6.24
C ASN A 57 11.91 20.48 7.72
N PRO A 58 12.92 20.95 8.49
CA PRO A 58 12.75 21.26 9.92
C PRO A 58 11.75 22.39 10.23
N TYR A 59 11.38 23.19 9.23
CA TYR A 59 10.46 24.33 9.38
C TYR A 59 8.98 23.93 9.23
N VAL A 60 8.69 22.67 8.91
CA VAL A 60 7.32 22.15 8.85
C VAL A 60 6.91 21.72 10.27
N SER A 61 5.80 22.28 10.75
CA SER A 61 5.20 21.85 12.02
C SER A 61 4.70 20.42 11.91
N GLU A 62 4.55 19.75 13.05
CA GLU A 62 4.05 18.38 13.06
C GLU A 62 2.63 18.27 12.47
N GLU A 63 1.77 19.23 12.78
CA GLU A 63 0.44 19.35 12.19
C GLU A 63 0.49 19.59 10.68
N GLY A 64 1.37 20.49 10.22
CA GLY A 64 1.57 20.73 8.79
C GLY A 64 2.08 19.50 8.05
N ALA A 65 2.97 18.71 8.69
CA ALA A 65 3.45 17.46 8.12
C ALA A 65 2.34 16.40 8.04
N ARG A 66 1.45 16.30 9.04
CA ARG A 66 0.24 15.45 8.96
C ARG A 66 -0.68 15.89 7.81
N GLN A 67 -0.95 17.19 7.69
CA GLN A 67 -1.78 17.75 6.62
C GLN A 67 -1.18 17.47 5.22
N LEU A 68 0.14 17.53 5.06
CA LEU A 68 0.82 17.17 3.81
C LEU A 68 0.59 15.70 3.44
N LEU A 69 0.67 14.79 4.40
CA LEU A 69 0.39 13.37 4.17
C LEU A 69 -1.10 13.13 3.87
N ASP A 70 -2.02 13.80 4.56
CA ASP A 70 -3.46 13.72 4.28
C ASP A 70 -3.82 14.27 2.89
N MET A 71 -3.14 15.33 2.45
CA MET A 71 -3.25 15.81 1.07
C MET A 71 -2.69 14.80 0.06
N ALA A 72 -1.56 14.16 0.36
CA ALA A 72 -1.00 13.11 -0.51
C ALA A 72 -1.98 11.93 -0.66
N VAL A 73 -2.64 11.51 0.41
CA VAL A 73 -3.73 10.52 0.39
C VAL A 73 -4.87 10.99 -0.50
N THR A 74 -5.32 12.24 -0.33
CA THR A 74 -6.40 12.83 -1.12
C THR A 74 -6.08 12.84 -2.61
N ILE A 75 -4.85 13.23 -2.97
CA ILE A 75 -4.34 13.22 -4.35
C ILE A 75 -4.36 11.80 -4.90
N ILE A 76 -3.87 10.82 -4.15
CA ILE A 76 -3.86 9.42 -4.56
C ILE A 76 -5.28 8.91 -4.79
N MET A 77 -6.19 9.14 -3.84
CA MET A 77 -7.59 8.70 -3.96
C MET A 77 -8.28 9.32 -5.17
N HIS A 78 -8.05 10.62 -5.41
CA HIS A 78 -8.57 11.35 -6.56
C HIS A 78 -8.02 10.77 -7.87
N ALA A 79 -6.70 10.59 -7.99
CA ALA A 79 -6.07 10.03 -9.18
C ALA A 79 -6.54 8.60 -9.47
N SER A 80 -6.65 7.75 -8.44
CA SER A 80 -7.22 6.40 -8.58
C SER A 80 -8.69 6.43 -9.03
N ARG A 81 -9.48 7.42 -8.58
CA ARG A 81 -10.86 7.59 -9.02
C ARG A 81 -10.94 8.01 -10.50
N VAL A 82 -10.09 8.94 -10.93
CA VAL A 82 -9.96 9.31 -12.35
C VAL A 82 -9.60 8.08 -13.20
N GLY A 83 -8.65 7.26 -12.73
CA GLY A 83 -8.29 6.00 -13.38
C GLY A 83 -9.47 5.02 -13.51
N GLN A 84 -10.26 4.83 -12.44
CA GLN A 84 -11.47 4.00 -12.45
C GLN A 84 -12.52 4.51 -13.44
N THR A 85 -12.78 5.83 -13.45
CA THR A 85 -13.71 6.45 -14.40
C THR A 85 -13.28 6.23 -15.84
N ASN A 86 -11.99 6.43 -16.14
CA ASN A 86 -11.46 6.25 -17.49
C ASN A 86 -11.56 4.80 -17.96
N ARG A 87 -11.28 3.82 -17.10
CA ARG A 87 -11.50 2.39 -17.41
C ARG A 87 -12.96 2.08 -17.65
N SER A 88 -13.86 2.54 -16.78
CA SER A 88 -15.30 2.36 -16.92
C SER A 88 -15.82 2.96 -18.23
N LEU A 89 -15.32 4.14 -18.60
CA LEU A 89 -15.66 4.81 -19.86
C LEU A 89 -15.17 4.02 -21.08
N SER A 90 -13.96 3.45 -21.02
CA SER A 90 -13.42 2.58 -22.06
C SER A 90 -14.29 1.33 -22.25
N GLU A 91 -14.68 0.68 -21.15
CA GLU A 91 -15.57 -0.49 -21.16
C GLU A 91 -16.96 -0.14 -21.72
N ALA A 92 -17.55 0.99 -21.30
CA ALA A 92 -18.83 1.46 -21.81
C ALA A 92 -18.80 1.77 -23.32
N ARG A 93 -17.75 2.44 -23.80
CA ARG A 93 -17.54 2.69 -25.24
C ARG A 93 -17.38 1.37 -26.01
N GLY A 94 -16.68 0.40 -25.43
CA GLY A 94 -16.54 -0.94 -26.00
C GLY A 94 -17.89 -1.67 -26.12
N LEU A 95 -18.71 -1.61 -25.06
CA LEU A 95 -20.05 -2.18 -25.05
C LEU A 95 -20.97 -1.53 -26.08
N LEU A 96 -20.94 -0.20 -26.19
CA LEU A 96 -21.73 0.54 -27.19
C LEU A 96 -21.37 0.16 -28.63
N LYS A 97 -20.08 -0.07 -28.92
CA LYS A 97 -19.65 -0.59 -30.23
C LYS A 97 -20.20 -1.98 -30.53
N LEU A 98 -20.23 -2.87 -29.53
CA LEU A 98 -20.81 -4.21 -29.68
C LEU A 98 -22.33 -4.13 -29.90
N LEU A 99 -23.04 -3.25 -29.18
CA LEU A 99 -24.48 -3.02 -29.36
C LEU A 99 -24.79 -2.47 -30.75
N HIS A 100 -24.03 -1.50 -31.25
CA HIS A 100 -24.21 -0.99 -32.61
C HIS A 100 -23.97 -2.09 -33.65
N ARG A 101 -22.92 -2.92 -33.48
CA ARG A 101 -22.65 -4.04 -34.38
C ARG A 101 -23.78 -5.08 -34.36
N ALA A 102 -24.35 -5.36 -33.19
CA ALA A 102 -25.49 -6.26 -33.06
C ALA A 102 -26.76 -5.69 -33.72
N ALA A 103 -26.97 -4.37 -33.61
CA ALA A 103 -28.12 -3.69 -34.23
C ALA A 103 -27.99 -3.56 -35.76
N SER A 104 -26.78 -3.41 -36.28
CA SER A 104 -26.48 -3.31 -37.73
C SER A 104 -26.19 -4.67 -38.39
N GLY A 105 -26.45 -5.79 -37.71
CA GLY A 105 -26.05 -7.13 -38.18
C GLY A 105 -26.58 -7.47 -39.58
N PRO A 106 -25.81 -8.19 -40.41
CA PRO A 106 -26.21 -8.52 -41.77
C PRO A 106 -27.49 -9.37 -41.79
N ASP A 107 -28.40 -9.07 -42.72
CA ASP A 107 -29.53 -9.93 -43.06
C ASP A 107 -28.97 -11.30 -43.51
N GLY A 108 -29.07 -12.31 -42.65
CA GLY A 108 -28.49 -13.65 -42.85
C GLY A 108 -27.41 -14.07 -41.84
N ALA A 109 -27.30 -13.42 -40.68
CA ALA A 109 -26.44 -13.88 -39.59
C ALA A 109 -26.75 -15.34 -39.20
N THR A 110 -25.73 -16.19 -39.17
CA THR A 110 -25.86 -17.56 -38.67
C THR A 110 -26.05 -17.57 -37.15
N GLU A 111 -26.72 -18.60 -36.64
CA GLU A 111 -26.95 -18.80 -35.20
C GLU A 111 -25.64 -18.73 -34.38
N ALA A 112 -24.55 -19.31 -34.91
CA ALA A 112 -23.23 -19.23 -34.29
C ALA A 112 -22.68 -17.80 -34.16
N MET A 113 -22.94 -16.91 -35.13
CA MET A 113 -22.50 -15.52 -35.07
C MET A 113 -23.32 -14.70 -34.05
N LEU A 114 -24.60 -15.04 -33.88
CA LEU A 114 -25.46 -14.44 -32.87
C LEU A 114 -25.02 -14.85 -31.46
N ASP A 115 -24.71 -16.13 -31.26
CA ASP A 115 -24.20 -16.65 -29.98
C ASP A 115 -22.85 -16.05 -29.60
N GLU A 116 -21.93 -15.90 -30.56
CA GLU A 116 -20.64 -15.23 -30.33
C GLU A 116 -20.84 -13.78 -29.91
N THR A 117 -21.74 -13.06 -30.60
CA THR A 117 -22.06 -11.66 -30.29
C THR A 117 -22.72 -11.52 -28.91
N ALA A 118 -23.65 -12.42 -28.57
CA ALA A 118 -24.32 -12.46 -27.28
C ALA A 118 -23.33 -12.75 -26.14
N SER A 119 -22.43 -13.71 -26.33
CA SER A 119 -21.37 -14.03 -25.37
C SER A 119 -20.40 -12.85 -25.15
N ALA A 120 -19.96 -12.21 -26.23
CA ALA A 120 -19.11 -11.02 -26.15
C ALA A 120 -19.81 -9.86 -25.42
N LEU A 121 -21.10 -9.65 -25.69
CA LEU A 121 -21.91 -8.64 -25.03
C LEU A 121 -22.05 -8.92 -23.53
N ALA A 122 -22.37 -10.16 -23.16
CA ALA A 122 -22.51 -10.58 -21.77
C ALA A 122 -21.21 -10.39 -20.97
N LEU A 123 -20.07 -10.82 -21.52
CA LEU A 123 -18.76 -10.65 -20.89
C LEU A 123 -18.40 -9.16 -20.70
N LYS A 124 -18.67 -8.32 -21.70
CA LYS A 124 -18.36 -6.88 -21.65
C LYS A 124 -19.29 -6.15 -20.67
N GLN A 125 -20.58 -6.48 -20.65
CA GLN A 125 -21.54 -5.97 -19.69
C GLN A 125 -21.13 -6.31 -18.25
N GLN A 126 -20.76 -7.57 -18.00
CA GLN A 126 -20.31 -8.02 -16.68
C GLN A 126 -19.06 -7.23 -16.25
N THR A 127 -18.07 -7.10 -17.12
CA THR A 127 -16.83 -6.35 -16.82
C THR A 127 -17.12 -4.89 -16.48
N LEU A 128 -18.02 -4.24 -17.22
CA LEU A 128 -18.44 -2.87 -16.94
C LEU A 128 -19.17 -2.76 -15.59
N ALA A 129 -20.11 -3.68 -15.31
CA ALA A 129 -20.83 -3.72 -14.05
C ALA A 129 -19.87 -3.89 -12.86
N GLU A 130 -18.89 -4.80 -12.97
CA GLU A 130 -17.85 -5.00 -11.95
C GLU A 130 -17.01 -3.73 -11.73
N GLN A 131 -16.63 -3.00 -12.78
CA GLN A 131 -15.88 -1.73 -12.66
C GLN A 131 -16.68 -0.63 -11.94
N LEU A 132 -17.98 -0.53 -12.24
CA LEU A 132 -18.87 0.49 -11.66
C LEU A 132 -19.22 0.18 -10.20
N LEU A 133 -19.41 -1.10 -9.87
CA LEU A 133 -19.76 -1.56 -8.52
C LEU A 133 -18.54 -1.76 -7.62
N ALA A 134 -17.32 -1.69 -8.15
CA ALA A 134 -16.11 -1.86 -7.38
C ALA A 134 -16.00 -0.82 -6.26
N ARG A 135 -15.81 -1.30 -5.02
CA ARG A 135 -15.61 -0.51 -3.80
C ARG A 135 -14.25 -0.83 -3.18
N ARG A 136 -13.71 0.12 -2.42
CA ARG A 136 -12.46 -0.09 -1.66
C ARG A 136 -12.74 -0.79 -0.35
N GLN A 137 -12.64 -2.11 -0.37
CA GLN A 137 -12.94 -2.99 0.78
C GLN A 137 -11.91 -2.90 1.92
N TYR A 138 -10.82 -2.17 1.69
CA TYR A 138 -9.78 -1.94 2.70
C TYR A 138 -9.92 -0.61 3.45
N VAL A 139 -10.94 0.21 3.11
CA VAL A 139 -11.25 1.48 3.79
C VAL A 139 -12.47 1.28 4.68
N ALA A 140 -12.34 1.63 5.96
CA ALA A 140 -13.41 1.59 6.95
C ALA A 140 -13.66 2.99 7.52
N GLU A 141 -14.89 3.29 7.90
CA GLU A 141 -15.24 4.52 8.60
C GLU A 141 -15.29 4.26 10.10
N ARG A 142 -14.62 5.08 10.90
CA ARG A 142 -14.68 5.05 12.37
C ARG A 142 -15.15 6.40 12.90
N PRO A 143 -16.05 6.42 13.89
CA PRO A 143 -16.47 7.68 14.52
C PRO A 143 -15.27 8.34 15.22
N ALA A 144 -15.06 9.64 15.00
CA ALA A 144 -13.94 10.38 15.57
C ALA A 144 -13.96 10.50 17.11
N GLY A 145 -15.05 10.08 17.78
CA GLY A 145 -15.25 10.23 19.22
C GLY A 145 -15.09 8.97 20.08
N GLY A 146 -14.61 7.85 19.53
CA GLY A 146 -14.28 6.68 20.33
C GLY A 146 -12.84 6.76 20.84
N GLY A 147 -12.64 7.14 22.10
CA GLY A 147 -11.33 7.12 22.75
C GLY A 147 -10.71 5.72 22.70
N GLY A 148 -9.83 5.52 21.73
CA GLY A 148 -8.81 4.47 21.71
C GLY A 148 -7.51 5.20 21.46
N GLY A 149 -6.57 5.09 22.40
CA GLY A 149 -5.34 5.88 22.42
C GLY A 149 -4.58 5.81 21.10
N ASP A 150 -3.90 6.92 20.80
CA ASP A 150 -2.79 6.95 19.87
C ASP A 150 -1.68 6.02 20.41
N GLU A 151 -1.68 4.77 19.95
CA GLU A 151 -0.48 3.93 19.96
C GLU A 151 0.20 4.06 18.60
N ASP A 152 1.05 5.08 18.49
CA ASP A 152 2.14 5.08 17.53
C ASP A 152 3.14 3.99 17.95
N GLY A 153 3.02 2.81 17.35
CA GLY A 153 4.13 1.88 17.14
C GLY A 153 4.36 0.78 18.17
N ASP A 154 4.37 -0.44 17.63
CA ASP A 154 5.03 -1.65 18.15
C ASP A 154 4.38 -2.43 19.30
N GLY A 155 4.19 -3.72 19.05
CA GLY A 155 4.13 -4.74 20.10
C GLY A 155 2.77 -5.04 20.73
N GLY A 156 2.20 -6.19 20.32
CA GLY A 156 1.60 -7.12 21.29
C GLY A 156 0.11 -6.97 21.59
N GLU A 157 -0.52 -8.15 21.65
CA GLU A 157 -1.73 -8.43 22.43
C GLU A 157 -3.02 -7.76 21.96
N ASP A 158 -3.81 -8.51 21.18
CA ASP A 158 -5.18 -8.69 21.61
C ASP A 158 -5.72 -10.06 21.22
N ASP A 159 -6.30 -10.69 22.24
CA ASP A 159 -6.62 -12.10 22.35
C ASP A 159 -7.90 -12.45 21.58
N GLY A 160 -8.00 -13.72 21.17
CA GLY A 160 -9.15 -14.23 20.42
C GLY A 160 -10.37 -14.47 21.31
N GLY A 161 -11.54 -14.03 20.86
CA GLY A 161 -12.82 -14.45 21.44
C GLY A 161 -14.02 -13.85 20.74
N GLY A 162 -14.74 -14.64 19.95
CA GLY A 162 -16.06 -14.26 19.45
C GLY A 162 -17.09 -14.21 20.58
N GLY A 163 -18.00 -13.25 20.53
CA GLY A 163 -19.11 -13.17 21.47
C GLY A 163 -19.87 -11.86 21.38
N THR A 164 -21.12 -11.93 20.96
CA THR A 164 -22.14 -10.88 20.99
C THR A 164 -22.35 -10.30 22.39
N ALA A 165 -22.25 -8.98 22.58
CA ALA A 165 -23.01 -8.24 23.59
C ALA A 165 -22.84 -6.72 23.40
N ALA A 166 -23.94 -5.99 23.56
CA ALA A 166 -24.04 -4.53 23.59
C ALA A 166 -23.24 -3.91 24.76
N PRO A 167 -22.84 -2.62 24.70
CA PRO A 167 -22.06 -2.01 25.77
C PRO A 167 -22.95 -1.52 26.92
N ALA A 168 -22.53 -1.80 28.14
CA ALA A 168 -23.01 -1.19 29.36
C ALA A 168 -22.23 0.11 29.63
N ALA A 169 -22.94 1.06 30.23
CA ALA A 169 -22.53 2.43 30.54
C ALA A 169 -21.55 2.55 31.72
N ALA A 170 -21.12 3.81 31.96
CA ALA A 170 -20.49 4.39 33.17
C ALA A 170 -18.94 4.41 33.15
N GLU A 171 -18.18 5.49 33.43
CA GLU A 171 -18.45 6.82 34.02
C GLU A 171 -17.46 7.90 33.54
N ALA A 172 -17.85 9.14 33.80
CA ALA A 172 -17.24 10.41 33.43
C ALA A 172 -15.97 10.76 34.23
N GLY A 173 -15.06 11.49 33.57
CA GLY A 173 -13.92 12.20 34.17
C GLY A 173 -13.55 13.38 33.26
N GLY A 174 -13.78 14.59 33.73
CA GLY A 174 -13.88 15.80 32.89
C GLY A 174 -12.56 16.49 32.49
N GLY A 175 -12.71 17.43 31.54
CA GLY A 175 -11.77 18.49 31.15
C GLY A 175 -11.08 18.21 29.81
N GLY A 176 -11.27 18.93 28.71
CA GLY A 176 -11.83 20.25 28.44
C GLY A 176 -10.92 20.94 27.42
N GLY A 177 -11.38 21.13 26.17
CA GLY A 177 -10.58 21.86 25.17
C GLY A 177 -10.97 21.68 23.68
N GLY A 178 -12.14 22.21 23.30
CA GLY A 178 -12.46 22.83 22.00
C GLY A 178 -11.97 22.21 20.68
N GLY A 179 -12.88 21.57 19.95
CA GLY A 179 -12.73 21.20 18.55
C GLY A 179 -13.93 20.40 18.06
N ASP A 180 -15.03 21.10 17.76
CA ASP A 180 -16.28 20.54 17.26
C ASP A 180 -16.10 19.84 15.90
N GLY A 181 -16.62 18.63 15.79
CA GLY A 181 -16.51 17.81 14.60
C GLY A 181 -16.65 16.32 14.91
N GLY A 182 -17.88 15.86 15.13
CA GLY A 182 -18.26 14.45 15.05
C GLY A 182 -18.08 13.89 13.64
N GLY A 183 -16.86 13.94 13.11
CA GLY A 183 -16.50 13.50 11.77
C GLY A 183 -16.27 11.99 11.74
N LEU A 184 -16.49 11.40 10.56
CA LEU A 184 -16.05 10.04 10.27
C LEU A 184 -14.56 10.10 9.93
N ARG A 185 -13.73 9.36 10.67
CA ARG A 185 -12.31 9.18 10.34
C ARG A 185 -12.18 7.92 9.48
N LEU A 186 -11.56 8.06 8.32
CA LEU A 186 -11.26 6.92 7.46
C LEU A 186 -10.08 6.13 8.04
N TRP A 187 -10.25 4.83 8.20
CA TRP A 187 -9.23 3.89 8.62
C TRP A 187 -8.88 2.95 7.47
N TYR A 188 -7.62 2.89 7.09
CA TYR A 188 -7.11 2.04 6.02
C TYR A 188 -5.60 1.84 6.17
N ASP A 189 -5.06 0.82 5.50
CA ASP A 189 -3.62 0.63 5.37
C ASP A 189 -3.13 1.33 4.09
N PRO A 190 -2.24 2.36 4.18
CA PRO A 190 -1.76 3.11 3.03
C PRO A 190 -1.10 2.26 1.95
N ARG A 191 -0.58 1.07 2.30
CA ARG A 191 0.06 0.14 1.36
C ARG A 191 -0.93 -0.35 0.30
N PHE A 192 -2.19 -0.60 0.65
CA PHE A 192 -3.22 -0.98 -0.34
C PHE A 192 -3.54 0.19 -1.29
N LEU A 193 -3.70 1.38 -0.73
CA LEU A 193 -4.04 2.59 -1.48
C LEU A 193 -2.95 2.93 -2.49
N LEU A 194 -1.70 2.93 -2.05
CA LEU A 194 -0.55 3.20 -2.91
C LEU A 194 -0.40 2.14 -4.00
N PHE A 195 -0.68 0.87 -3.67
CA PHE A 195 -0.62 -0.22 -4.64
C PHE A 195 -1.65 -0.07 -5.76
N GLU A 196 -2.90 0.28 -5.43
CA GLU A 196 -3.96 0.58 -6.41
C GLU A 196 -3.56 1.72 -7.35
N PHE A 197 -2.99 2.78 -6.78
CA PHE A 197 -2.55 3.95 -7.51
C PHE A 197 -1.43 3.64 -8.50
N VAL A 198 -0.34 3.01 -8.04
CA VAL A 198 0.82 2.68 -8.87
C VAL A 198 0.43 1.79 -10.05
N HIS A 199 -0.45 0.82 -9.83
CA HIS A 199 -0.85 -0.13 -10.87
C HIS A 199 -2.10 0.28 -11.64
N ASN A 200 -2.67 1.45 -11.32
CA ASN A 200 -3.92 1.94 -11.89
C ASN A 200 -5.00 0.84 -11.95
N LEU A 201 -5.29 0.23 -10.80
CA LEU A 201 -6.28 -0.84 -10.66
C LEU A 201 -7.16 -0.62 -9.41
N VAL A 202 -8.22 -1.43 -9.28
CA VAL A 202 -8.99 -1.54 -8.03
C VAL A 202 -8.84 -2.96 -7.52
N LEU A 203 -8.45 -3.11 -6.26
CA LEU A 203 -8.28 -4.39 -5.61
C LEU A 203 -9.64 -5.04 -5.37
N ARG A 204 -9.74 -6.33 -5.70
CA ARG A 204 -10.96 -7.11 -5.47
C ARG A 204 -11.08 -7.46 -3.99
N GLU A 205 -12.31 -7.57 -3.50
CA GLU A 205 -12.59 -7.98 -2.11
C GLU A 205 -11.87 -9.27 -1.73
N ALA A 206 -11.96 -10.29 -2.59
CA ALA A 206 -11.31 -11.58 -2.38
C ALA A 206 -9.78 -11.46 -2.28
N GLN A 207 -9.15 -10.50 -2.97
CA GLN A 207 -7.71 -10.27 -2.86
C GLN A 207 -7.35 -9.62 -1.52
N VAL A 208 -8.10 -8.60 -1.10
CA VAL A 208 -7.89 -7.90 0.18
C VAL A 208 -8.10 -8.86 1.35
N ALA A 209 -9.21 -9.61 1.35
CA ALA A 209 -9.53 -10.59 2.37
C ALA A 209 -8.42 -11.66 2.49
N LEU A 210 -7.97 -12.18 1.35
CA LEU A 210 -6.89 -13.16 1.30
C LEU A 210 -5.58 -12.62 1.88
N ILE A 211 -5.20 -11.39 1.52
CA ILE A 211 -3.97 -10.75 2.02
C ILE A 211 -4.05 -10.58 3.54
N ARG A 212 -5.18 -10.07 4.07
CA ARG A 212 -5.39 -9.92 5.52
C ARG A 212 -5.31 -11.26 6.24
N GLU A 213 -5.89 -12.31 5.68
CA GLU A 213 -5.85 -13.65 6.25
C GLU A 213 -4.41 -14.22 6.30
N PHE A 214 -3.63 -14.06 5.23
CA PHE A 214 -2.22 -14.46 5.22
C PHE A 214 -1.38 -13.67 6.22
N VAL A 215 -1.57 -12.35 6.32
CA VAL A 215 -0.86 -11.52 7.31
C VAL A 215 -1.17 -12.01 8.73
N ASN A 216 -2.45 -12.30 9.02
CA ASN A 216 -2.85 -12.85 10.32
C ASN A 216 -2.28 -14.26 10.58
N ALA A 217 -2.25 -15.12 9.57
CA ALA A 217 -1.66 -16.45 9.68
C ALA A 217 -0.17 -16.40 10.00
N VAL A 218 0.57 -15.47 9.37
CA VAL A 218 2.00 -15.26 9.68
C VAL A 218 2.18 -14.74 11.10
N ARG A 219 1.37 -13.77 11.55
CA ARG A 219 1.40 -13.26 12.94
C ARG A 219 1.13 -14.35 13.97
N THR A 220 0.14 -15.21 13.71
CA THR A 220 -0.24 -16.34 14.57
C THR A 220 0.63 -17.58 14.36
N LYS A 221 1.64 -17.52 13.49
CA LYS A 221 2.56 -18.62 13.15
C LYS A 221 1.84 -19.91 12.69
N ARG A 222 0.73 -19.76 11.96
CA ARG A 222 -0.05 -20.89 11.42
C ARG A 222 0.20 -21.06 9.92
N PRO A 223 0.39 -22.30 9.43
CA PRO A 223 0.46 -22.55 8.00
C PRO A 223 -0.90 -22.28 7.34
N LEU A 224 -0.89 -21.63 6.18
CA LEU A 224 -2.09 -21.32 5.42
C LEU A 224 -1.89 -21.64 3.95
N VAL A 225 -2.85 -22.35 3.36
CA VAL A 225 -2.90 -22.65 1.92
C VAL A 225 -4.23 -22.18 1.39
N LYS A 226 -4.21 -21.45 0.28
CA LYS A 226 -5.41 -20.89 -0.36
C LYS A 226 -5.35 -21.11 -1.85
N GLN A 227 -6.43 -21.65 -2.40
CA GLN A 227 -6.60 -21.82 -3.83
C GLN A 227 -7.20 -20.54 -4.44
N MET A 228 -6.62 -20.08 -5.54
CA MET A 228 -7.17 -18.97 -6.32
C MET A 228 -7.39 -19.41 -7.76
N LEU A 229 -8.45 -18.88 -8.39
CA LEU A 229 -8.68 -19.01 -9.82
C LEU A 229 -7.48 -18.50 -10.63
N MET A 230 -7.26 -19.09 -11.81
CA MET A 230 -6.27 -18.57 -12.76
C MET A 230 -6.64 -17.14 -13.16
N GLY A 231 -5.65 -16.26 -13.27
CA GLY A 231 -5.89 -14.82 -13.46
C GLY A 231 -6.27 -14.03 -12.21
N GLY A 232 -6.44 -14.65 -11.03
CA GLY A 232 -6.80 -13.95 -9.78
C GLY A 232 -5.77 -12.98 -9.20
N GLY A 233 -4.66 -12.74 -9.89
CA GLY A 233 -3.60 -11.81 -9.44
C GLY A 233 -2.62 -12.39 -8.42
N LYS A 234 -2.41 -13.72 -8.41
CA LYS A 234 -1.47 -14.38 -7.48
C LYS A 234 -0.06 -13.76 -7.50
N THR A 235 0.54 -13.70 -8.69
CA THR A 235 1.91 -13.19 -8.88
C THR A 235 1.96 -11.67 -9.02
N THR A 236 0.89 -11.06 -9.52
CA THR A 236 0.85 -9.62 -9.85
C THR A 236 0.31 -8.75 -8.73
N VAL A 237 -0.48 -9.29 -7.79
CA VAL A 237 -1.12 -8.52 -6.71
C VAL A 237 -0.81 -9.13 -5.34
N VAL A 238 -1.21 -10.38 -5.10
CA VAL A 238 -1.12 -11.01 -3.77
C VAL A 238 0.32 -11.16 -3.32
N GLY A 239 1.20 -11.72 -4.15
CA GLY A 239 2.62 -11.88 -3.84
C GLY A 239 3.30 -10.55 -3.51
N PRO A 240 3.25 -9.54 -4.39
CA PRO A 240 3.81 -8.22 -4.12
C PRO A 240 3.23 -7.54 -2.87
N MET A 241 1.92 -7.63 -2.63
CA MET A 241 1.29 -7.06 -1.43
C MET A 241 1.74 -7.75 -0.14
N LEU A 242 1.84 -9.08 -0.14
CA LEU A 242 2.36 -9.81 1.02
C LEU A 242 3.83 -9.48 1.27
N ALA A 243 4.64 -9.39 0.22
CA ALA A 243 6.00 -8.89 0.31
C ALA A 243 6.06 -7.47 0.91
N LEU A 244 5.17 -6.57 0.48
CA LEU A 244 5.07 -5.21 0.98
C LEU A 244 4.72 -5.17 2.47
N MET A 245 3.84 -6.07 2.92
CA MET A 245 3.33 -6.10 4.28
C MET A 245 4.22 -6.83 5.28
N LEU A 246 4.85 -7.92 4.85
CA LEU A 246 5.59 -8.82 5.72
C LEU A 246 7.09 -8.53 5.77
N ALA A 247 7.68 -7.92 4.74
CA ALA A 247 9.11 -7.59 4.76
C ALA A 247 9.34 -6.30 5.59
N ASP A 248 9.32 -6.47 6.91
CA ASP A 248 9.40 -5.44 7.95
C ASP A 248 10.84 -5.10 8.38
N GLY A 249 11.80 -5.97 8.07
CA GLY A 249 13.21 -5.84 8.46
C GLY A 249 13.65 -6.83 9.53
N ASN A 250 12.68 -7.43 10.22
CA ASN A 250 12.87 -8.42 11.28
C ASN A 250 12.66 -9.84 10.75
N THR A 251 11.74 -10.00 9.80
CA THR A 251 11.43 -11.27 9.16
C THR A 251 11.93 -11.29 7.73
N LEU A 252 12.48 -12.44 7.31
CA LEU A 252 12.91 -12.65 5.92
C LEU A 252 11.74 -13.20 5.12
N VAL A 253 11.29 -12.45 4.11
CA VAL A 253 10.24 -12.92 3.19
C VAL A 253 10.88 -13.65 2.02
N VAL A 254 10.53 -14.92 1.89
CA VAL A 254 10.95 -15.77 0.78
C VAL A 254 9.73 -16.18 -0.03
N GLN A 255 9.76 -15.94 -1.32
CA GLN A 255 8.75 -16.42 -2.27
C GLN A 255 9.37 -17.52 -3.11
N THR A 256 8.72 -18.68 -3.09
CA THR A 256 9.15 -19.87 -3.82
C THR A 256 8.24 -20.12 -5.01
N MET A 257 8.84 -20.48 -6.15
CA MET A 257 8.09 -20.76 -7.39
C MET A 257 8.75 -21.89 -8.21
N PRO A 258 8.04 -22.48 -9.19
CA PRO A 258 8.66 -23.35 -10.18
C PRO A 258 9.76 -22.63 -10.98
N GLN A 259 10.79 -23.35 -11.41
CA GLN A 259 11.94 -22.78 -12.16
C GLN A 259 11.52 -21.98 -13.39
N ALA A 260 10.56 -22.49 -14.16
CA ALA A 260 10.06 -21.82 -15.37
C ALA A 260 9.42 -20.44 -15.09
N LEU A 261 8.96 -20.19 -13.87
CA LEU A 261 8.29 -18.95 -13.49
C LEU A 261 9.20 -17.96 -12.75
N LEU A 262 10.47 -18.34 -12.48
CA LEU A 262 11.38 -17.54 -11.65
C LEU A 262 11.67 -16.17 -12.27
N GLU A 263 12.12 -16.14 -13.53
CA GLU A 263 12.44 -14.89 -14.21
C GLU A 263 11.19 -14.02 -14.44
N GLN A 264 10.05 -14.63 -14.78
CA GLN A 264 8.79 -13.90 -14.94
C GLN A 264 8.35 -13.25 -13.61
N SER A 265 8.40 -13.99 -12.51
CA SER A 265 7.99 -13.49 -11.18
C SER A 265 8.95 -12.40 -10.69
N LYS A 266 10.25 -12.57 -10.94
CA LYS A 266 11.28 -11.56 -10.67
C LYS A 266 11.04 -10.28 -11.46
N ALA A 267 10.78 -10.37 -12.77
CA ALA A 267 10.45 -9.20 -13.58
C ALA A 267 9.20 -8.49 -13.08
N THR A 268 8.15 -9.25 -12.74
CA THR A 268 6.90 -8.72 -12.20
C THR A 268 7.13 -7.97 -10.88
N LEU A 269 7.85 -8.56 -9.92
CA LEU A 269 8.16 -7.92 -8.64
C LEU A 269 9.08 -6.71 -8.80
N ARG A 270 10.09 -6.79 -9.68
CA ARG A 270 10.97 -5.64 -9.95
C ARG A 270 10.18 -4.48 -10.56
N ALA A 271 9.30 -4.74 -11.52
CA ALA A 271 8.42 -3.71 -12.09
C ALA A 271 7.47 -3.11 -11.03
N THR A 272 6.94 -3.96 -10.15
CA THR A 272 6.07 -3.53 -9.04
C THR A 272 6.80 -2.64 -8.04
N PHE A 273 8.04 -2.97 -7.71
CA PHE A 273 8.83 -2.30 -6.67
C PHE A 273 9.85 -1.26 -7.18
N SER A 274 9.97 -1.08 -8.49
CA SER A 274 10.87 -0.08 -9.08
C SER A 274 10.29 1.33 -9.11
N ALA A 275 8.98 1.46 -8.97
CA ALA A 275 8.29 2.75 -8.96
C ALA A 275 8.32 3.35 -7.53
N ILE A 276 7.14 3.61 -6.95
CA ILE A 276 7.00 4.28 -5.66
C ILE A 276 7.27 3.33 -4.48
N MET A 277 6.90 2.04 -4.59
CA MET A 277 7.07 1.07 -3.50
C MET A 277 8.45 0.42 -3.52
N ARG A 278 9.48 1.10 -3.00
CA ARG A 278 10.87 0.63 -3.07
C ARG A 278 11.14 -0.58 -2.18
N LYS A 279 11.26 -1.77 -2.77
CA LYS A 279 11.77 -3.00 -2.13
C LYS A 279 12.82 -3.69 -2.99
N ARG A 280 13.90 -4.16 -2.37
CA ARG A 280 14.95 -4.91 -3.06
C ARG A 280 14.49 -6.33 -3.36
N VAL A 281 14.61 -6.76 -4.61
CA VAL A 281 14.28 -8.12 -5.06
C VAL A 281 15.57 -8.91 -5.26
N PHE A 282 15.77 -9.95 -4.46
CA PHE A 282 16.92 -10.84 -4.51
C PHE A 282 16.57 -12.15 -5.17
N THR A 283 17.51 -12.72 -5.92
CA THR A 283 17.40 -14.10 -6.39
C THR A 283 18.42 -14.94 -5.64
N LEU A 284 17.93 -15.98 -4.96
CA LEU A 284 18.75 -17.00 -4.33
C LEU A 284 18.78 -18.20 -5.28
N VAL A 285 19.99 -18.54 -5.71
CA VAL A 285 20.28 -19.76 -6.47
C VAL A 285 21.22 -20.57 -5.59
N PHE A 286 20.78 -21.76 -5.22
CA PHE A 286 21.55 -22.70 -4.41
C PHE A 286 21.27 -24.11 -4.92
N GLU A 287 22.32 -24.85 -5.24
CA GLU A 287 22.25 -26.21 -5.75
C GLU A 287 22.78 -27.20 -4.71
N ARG A 288 22.62 -28.51 -4.96
CA ARG A 288 23.11 -29.54 -4.02
C ARG A 288 24.64 -29.57 -3.92
N SER A 289 25.32 -29.18 -4.99
CA SER A 289 26.78 -29.04 -5.07
C SER A 289 27.28 -27.76 -4.42
N SER A 290 26.41 -26.77 -4.17
CA SER A 290 26.78 -25.51 -3.53
C SER A 290 27.14 -25.75 -2.06
N GLU A 291 28.20 -25.09 -1.60
CA GLU A 291 28.57 -25.05 -0.19
C GLU A 291 27.93 -23.83 0.49
N LEU A 292 27.52 -24.01 1.75
CA LEU A 292 26.94 -22.94 2.55
C LEU A 292 28.07 -22.03 3.08
N GLY A 293 28.46 -21.04 2.28
CA GLY A 293 29.44 -20.03 2.66
C GLY A 293 28.83 -18.81 3.35
N TRP A 294 29.69 -18.03 4.01
CA TRP A 294 29.30 -16.76 4.67
C TRP A 294 28.63 -15.77 3.71
N GLU A 295 29.04 -15.73 2.44
CA GLU A 295 28.44 -14.87 1.41
C GLU A 295 26.93 -15.12 1.24
N THR A 296 26.49 -16.38 1.31
CA THR A 296 25.06 -16.73 1.20
C THR A 296 24.29 -16.20 2.42
N VAL A 297 24.86 -16.36 3.61
CA VAL A 297 24.28 -15.87 4.86
C VAL A 297 24.19 -14.35 4.86
N GLU A 298 25.27 -13.67 4.46
CA GLU A 298 25.34 -12.21 4.37
C GLU A 298 24.33 -11.66 3.35
N LYS A 299 24.14 -12.33 2.22
CA LYS A 299 23.12 -11.98 1.23
C LYS A 299 21.70 -12.09 1.81
N LEU A 300 21.40 -13.12 2.58
CA LEU A 300 20.09 -13.28 3.24
C LEU A 300 19.88 -12.26 4.37
N HIS A 301 20.91 -11.99 5.17
CA HIS A 301 20.88 -10.94 6.19
C HIS A 301 20.68 -9.56 5.56
N SER A 302 21.39 -9.26 4.49
CA SER A 302 21.24 -8.03 3.71
C SER A 302 19.84 -7.92 3.09
N ALA A 303 19.25 -9.03 2.62
CA ALA A 303 17.89 -9.04 2.12
C ALA A 303 16.87 -8.72 3.22
N ARG A 304 17.01 -9.34 4.40
CA ARG A 304 16.16 -9.09 5.57
C ARG A 304 16.26 -7.63 6.03
N HIS A 305 17.48 -7.17 6.33
CA HIS A 305 17.71 -5.83 6.89
C HIS A 305 17.18 -4.72 5.97
N ASN A 306 17.32 -4.89 4.66
CA ASN A 306 16.85 -3.92 3.68
C ASN A 306 15.38 -4.14 3.27
N ARG A 307 14.60 -4.88 4.08
CA ARG A 307 13.17 -5.12 3.87
C ARG A 307 12.86 -5.70 2.48
N GLY A 308 13.79 -6.48 1.95
CA GLY A 308 13.73 -7.06 0.61
C GLY A 308 13.00 -8.40 0.57
N VAL A 309 12.82 -8.90 -0.64
CA VAL A 309 12.15 -10.17 -0.93
C VAL A 309 13.13 -11.09 -1.61
N VAL A 310 13.22 -12.34 -1.15
CA VAL A 310 14.06 -13.36 -1.76
C VAL A 310 13.21 -14.27 -2.64
N LEU A 311 13.62 -14.41 -3.90
CA LEU A 311 13.02 -15.31 -4.88
C LEU A 311 13.91 -16.52 -5.06
N CYS A 312 13.30 -17.70 -5.02
CA CYS A 312 14.00 -18.97 -5.19
C CYS A 312 13.06 -20.05 -5.72
N THR A 313 13.63 -21.19 -6.07
CA THR A 313 12.87 -22.37 -6.42
C THR A 313 12.75 -23.36 -5.28
N GLY A 314 11.80 -24.28 -5.40
CA GLY A 314 11.62 -25.35 -4.41
C GLY A 314 12.87 -26.25 -4.29
N SER A 315 13.64 -26.42 -5.36
CA SER A 315 14.92 -27.15 -5.32
C SER A 315 15.97 -26.41 -4.49
N THR A 316 16.06 -25.08 -4.62
CA THR A 316 16.97 -24.25 -3.82
C THR A 316 16.67 -24.32 -2.33
N ILE A 317 15.40 -24.23 -1.92
CA ILE A 317 15.04 -24.38 -0.50
C ILE A 317 15.43 -25.76 0.03
N LYS A 318 15.13 -26.82 -0.72
CA LYS A 318 15.48 -28.20 -0.34
C LYS A 318 17.00 -28.39 -0.24
N ALA A 319 17.77 -27.84 -1.19
CA ALA A 319 19.22 -27.92 -1.17
C ALA A 319 19.82 -27.19 0.03
N LEU A 320 19.29 -26.01 0.37
CA LEU A 320 19.70 -25.25 1.55
C LEU A 320 19.39 -26.00 2.85
N GLN A 321 18.20 -26.59 2.96
CA GLN A 321 17.79 -27.38 4.14
C GLN A 321 18.66 -28.61 4.39
N LEU A 322 19.26 -29.20 3.36
CA LEU A 322 20.16 -30.35 3.52
C LEU A 322 21.55 -29.97 4.06
N LYS A 323 21.88 -28.68 4.08
CA LYS A 323 23.18 -28.14 4.50
C LYS A 323 23.10 -27.37 5.83
N LEU A 324 21.89 -27.17 6.37
CA LEU A 324 21.61 -26.60 7.69
C LEU A 324 21.52 -27.72 8.74
#